data_AF-A0A239C9B2-F1
#
_entry.id   AF-A0A239C9B2-F1
#
_cell.length_a   1.000
_cell.length_b   1.000
_cell.length_c   1.000
_cell.angle_alpha   90.00
_cell.angle_beta   90.00
_cell.angle_gamma   90.00
#
_symmetry.space_group_name_H-M   'P 1'
#
loop_
_entity.id
_entity.type
_entity.pdbx_description
1 polymer ?
#
loop_
_entity_poly.entity_id
_entity_poly.type
_entity_poly.pdbx_seq_one_letter_code
_entity_poly.pdbx_strand_id
1 'polypeptide(L)'
;MWAGCLLGWGLAATAAGRPAREAYAAPEVDRSFALSAAAVVRSRAVLPLAAAALVCPLSALLLGVGTGAAGTWALFGLAVAPAWAAAVLRGAYRPEVDWAGPVVSTPMGVVPAGVGATLLQGPDVGVVGSLPLLAALVTGGPTLLLAAVQAGWSLLLAAAVLAHLGGRRPRR
;
A
#
# COMPACT_ATOMS: atom_id res chain seq x y z
N MET A 1 -15.00 -0.04 -12.62
CA MET A 1 -14.18 -1.26 -12.49
C MET A 1 -12.85 -1.00 -11.79
N TRP A 2 -11.94 -0.20 -12.36
CA TRP A 2 -10.62 0.10 -11.76
C TRP A 2 -10.68 0.68 -10.34
N ALA A 3 -11.51 1.69 -10.09
CA ALA A 3 -11.69 2.26 -8.75
C ALA A 3 -12.18 1.21 -7.72
N GLY A 4 -13.00 0.25 -8.15
CA GLY A 4 -13.46 -0.85 -7.31
C GLY A 4 -12.32 -1.82 -6.95
N CYS A 5 -11.42 -2.11 -7.88
CA CYS A 5 -10.22 -2.91 -7.61
C CYS A 5 -9.29 -2.18 -6.63
N LEU A 6 -9.01 -0.89 -6.85
CA LEU A 6 -8.18 -0.11 -5.92
C LEU A 6 -8.79 -0.02 -4.52
N LEU A 7 -10.10 0.20 -4.43
CA LEU A 7 -10.81 0.22 -3.15
C LEU A 7 -10.77 -1.15 -2.48
N GLY A 8 -11.07 -2.24 -3.19
CA GLY A 8 -11.03 -3.59 -2.66
C GLY A 8 -9.62 -4.01 -2.20
N TRP A 9 -8.59 -3.67 -2.97
CA TRP A 9 -7.20 -3.92 -2.61
C TRP A 9 -6.77 -3.09 -1.41
N GLY A 10 -7.13 -1.81 -1.39
CA GLY A 10 -6.89 -0.93 -0.25
C GLY A 10 -7.57 -1.42 1.02
N LEU A 11 -8.83 -1.85 0.96
CA LEU A 11 -9.57 -2.38 2.11
C LEU A 11 -8.98 -3.71 2.62
N ALA A 12 -8.69 -4.66 1.72
CA ALA A 12 -8.09 -5.94 2.09
C ALA A 12 -6.71 -5.75 2.73
N ALA A 13 -5.89 -4.88 2.12
CA ALA A 13 -4.55 -4.63 2.60
C ALA A 13 -4.56 -3.81 3.91
N THR A 14 -5.46 -2.83 4.07
CA THR A 14 -5.58 -2.06 5.33
C THR A 14 -6.09 -2.91 6.50
N ALA A 15 -6.99 -3.86 6.26
CA ALA A 15 -7.39 -4.84 7.27
C ALA A 15 -6.17 -5.67 7.75
N ALA A 16 -5.31 -6.09 6.81
CA ALA A 16 -4.06 -6.79 7.12
C ALA A 16 -2.99 -5.89 7.79
N GLY A 17 -3.10 -4.57 7.68
CA GLY A 17 -2.19 -3.59 8.28
C GLY A 17 -2.50 -3.20 9.72
N ARG A 18 -3.68 -3.54 10.23
CA ARG A 18 -4.09 -3.25 11.61
C ARG A 18 -3.06 -3.69 12.68
N PRO A 19 -2.51 -4.92 12.65
CA PRO A 19 -1.51 -5.33 13.64
C PRO A 19 -0.23 -4.47 13.60
N ALA A 20 0.16 -3.96 12.43
CA ALA A 20 1.32 -3.08 12.33
C ALA A 20 1.07 -1.73 13.03
N ARG A 21 -0.17 -1.22 12.98
CA ARG A 21 -0.57 0.01 13.66
C ARG A 21 -0.71 -0.17 15.17
N GLU A 22 -1.28 -1.28 15.61
CA GLU A 22 -1.37 -1.61 17.04
C GLU A 22 0.02 -1.79 17.65
N ALA A 23 0.93 -2.48 16.94
CA ALA A 23 2.28 -2.66 17.42
C ALA A 23 3.11 -1.35 17.40
N TYR A 24 2.80 -0.41 16.51
CA TYR A 24 3.40 0.94 16.57
C TYR A 24 2.99 1.71 17.84
N ALA A 25 1.80 1.45 18.40
CA ALA A 25 1.35 2.05 19.66
C ALA A 25 2.05 1.45 20.91
N ALA A 26 2.73 0.31 20.77
CA ALA A 26 3.40 -0.40 21.86
C ALA A 26 4.89 -0.64 21.56
N PRO A 27 5.73 0.42 21.44
CA PRO A 27 7.14 0.29 21.07
C PRO A 27 7.98 -0.46 22.10
N GLU A 28 7.46 -0.70 23.31
CA GLU A 28 8.14 -1.48 24.34
C GLU A 28 8.20 -2.97 24.00
N VAL A 29 7.15 -3.47 23.35
CA VAL A 29 7.07 -4.85 22.87
C VAL A 29 8.15 -5.10 21.81
N ASP A 30 8.40 -4.14 20.93
CA ASP A 30 9.45 -4.25 19.90
C ASP A 30 10.86 -4.30 20.49
N ARG A 31 11.10 -3.61 21.61
CA ARG A 31 12.40 -3.64 22.30
C ARG A 31 12.71 -5.03 22.86
N SER A 32 11.68 -5.83 23.18
CA SER A 32 11.86 -7.20 23.67
C SER A 32 12.42 -8.15 22.60
N PHE A 33 12.20 -7.87 21.31
CA PHE A 33 12.58 -8.76 20.21
C PHE A 33 14.04 -8.63 19.75
N ALA A 34 14.85 -7.74 20.33
CA ALA A 34 16.26 -7.49 19.93
C ALA A 34 16.46 -7.26 18.42
N LEU A 35 15.42 -6.78 17.72
CA LEU A 35 15.44 -6.50 16.29
C LEU A 35 15.78 -5.03 16.04
N SER A 36 16.45 -4.76 14.91
CA SER A 36 16.59 -3.39 14.42
C SER A 36 15.25 -2.84 13.94
N ALA A 37 15.06 -1.51 13.97
CA ALA A 37 13.83 -0.87 13.51
C ALA A 37 13.47 -1.27 12.06
N ALA A 38 14.47 -1.37 11.18
CA ALA A 38 14.28 -1.83 9.81
C ALA A 38 13.85 -3.30 9.72
N ALA A 39 14.28 -4.17 10.65
CA ALA A 39 13.83 -5.56 10.69
C ALA A 39 12.37 -5.67 11.16
N VAL A 40 11.96 -4.87 12.14
CA VAL A 40 10.57 -4.81 12.63
C VAL A 40 9.61 -4.31 11.54
N VAL A 41 9.97 -3.26 10.79
CA VAL A 41 9.15 -2.78 9.68
C VAL A 41 9.01 -3.84 8.59
N ARG A 42 10.10 -4.56 8.28
CA ARG A 42 10.09 -5.63 7.28
C ARG A 42 9.24 -6.82 7.71
N SER A 43 9.29 -7.25 8.97
CA SER A 43 8.45 -8.36 9.45
C SER A 43 6.96 -8.01 9.36
N ARG A 44 6.61 -6.75 9.64
CA ARG A 44 5.23 -6.25 9.51
C ARG A 44 4.73 -6.15 8.07
N ALA A 45 5.62 -6.19 7.08
CA ALA A 45 5.23 -6.21 5.67
C ALA A 45 4.65 -7.56 5.21
N VAL A 46 4.97 -8.65 5.92
CA VAL A 46 4.67 -10.02 5.49
C VAL A 46 3.17 -10.26 5.35
N LEU A 47 2.38 -9.89 6.37
CA LEU A 47 0.94 -10.13 6.36
C LEU A 47 0.20 -9.28 5.29
N PRO A 48 0.43 -7.95 5.19
CA PRO A 48 -0.11 -7.16 4.09
C PRO A 48 0.31 -7.67 2.71
N LEU A 49 1.56 -8.13 2.56
CA LEU A 49 2.05 -8.69 1.31
C LEU A 49 1.33 -9.99 0.96
N ALA A 50 1.16 -10.92 1.91
CA ALA A 50 0.44 -12.16 1.68
C ALA A 50 -1.02 -11.91 1.30
N ALA A 51 -1.70 -10.98 1.99
CA ALA A 51 -3.06 -10.58 1.66
C ALA A 51 -3.16 -9.96 0.25
N ALA A 52 -2.27 -9.03 -0.09
CA ALA A 52 -2.22 -8.42 -1.41
C ALA A 52 -1.87 -9.43 -2.51
N ALA A 53 -0.93 -10.34 -2.25
CA ALA A 53 -0.52 -11.40 -3.17
C ALA A 53 -1.61 -12.45 -3.41
N LEU A 54 -2.66 -12.48 -2.59
CA LEU A 54 -3.86 -13.28 -2.84
C LEU A 54 -4.93 -12.45 -3.56
N VAL A 55 -5.31 -11.31 -3.01
CA VAL A 55 -6.48 -10.55 -3.48
C VAL A 55 -6.23 -9.87 -4.81
N CYS A 56 -5.03 -9.31 -5.04
CA CYS A 56 -4.70 -8.62 -6.29
C CYS A 56 -4.72 -9.54 -7.52
N PRO A 57 -4.03 -10.70 -7.54
CA PRO A 57 -4.08 -11.60 -8.68
C PRO A 57 -5.46 -12.23 -8.88
N LEU A 58 -6.21 -12.57 -7.82
CA LEU A 58 -7.57 -13.09 -7.97
C LEU A 58 -8.49 -12.05 -8.61
N SER A 59 -8.41 -10.80 -8.17
CA SER A 59 -9.19 -9.71 -8.77
C SER A 59 -8.80 -9.47 -10.22
N ALA A 60 -7.51 -9.46 -10.53
CA ALA A 60 -7.01 -9.24 -11.88
C ALA A 60 -7.37 -10.41 -12.81
N LEU A 61 -7.30 -11.65 -12.33
CA LEU A 61 -7.75 -12.83 -13.05
C LEU A 61 -9.21 -12.69 -13.51
N LEU A 62 -10.09 -12.17 -12.64
CA LEU A 62 -11.48 -11.88 -12.99
C LEU A 62 -11.60 -10.80 -14.09
N LEU A 63 -10.71 -9.81 -14.13
CA LEU A 63 -10.66 -8.83 -15.23
C LEU A 63 -10.27 -9.48 -16.56
N GLY A 64 -9.48 -10.56 -16.51
CA GLY A 64 -9.00 -11.26 -17.69
C GLY A 64 -9.93 -12.36 -18.22
N VAL A 65 -11.03 -12.67 -17.52
CA VAL A 65 -12.01 -13.65 -17.99
C VAL A 65 -12.60 -13.19 -19.33
N GLY A 66 -12.64 -14.10 -20.31
CA GLY A 66 -13.15 -13.79 -21.66
C GLY A 66 -12.15 -13.08 -22.60
N THR A 67 -10.96 -12.70 -22.11
CA THR A 67 -9.94 -12.02 -22.94
C THR A 67 -8.92 -12.96 -23.59
N GLY A 68 -8.90 -14.24 -23.20
CA GLY A 68 -7.83 -15.18 -23.59
C GLY A 68 -6.48 -14.96 -22.85
N ALA A 69 -6.36 -13.90 -22.04
CA ALA A 69 -5.13 -13.53 -21.33
C ALA A 69 -5.27 -13.55 -19.79
N ALA A 70 -6.18 -14.37 -19.26
CA ALA A 70 -6.48 -14.41 -17.82
C ALA A 70 -5.25 -14.68 -16.94
N GLY A 71 -4.36 -15.57 -17.37
CA GLY A 71 -3.09 -15.84 -16.67
C GLY A 71 -2.16 -14.63 -16.61
N THR A 72 -2.05 -13.89 -17.72
CA THR A 72 -1.23 -12.67 -17.79
C THR A 72 -1.80 -11.57 -16.89
N TRP A 73 -3.13 -11.43 -16.84
CA TRP A 73 -3.79 -10.53 -15.89
C TRP A 73 -3.52 -10.93 -14.43
N ALA A 74 -3.57 -12.21 -14.09
CA ALA A 74 -3.26 -12.69 -12.74
C ALA A 74 -1.80 -12.36 -12.36
N LEU A 75 -0.84 -12.62 -13.25
CA LEU A 75 0.56 -12.25 -13.03
C LEU A 75 0.73 -10.74 -12.83
N PHE A 76 -0.03 -9.94 -13.57
CA PHE A 76 -0.04 -8.49 -13.44
C PHE A 76 -0.58 -8.03 -12.08
N GLY A 77 -1.67 -8.64 -11.60
CA GLY A 77 -2.22 -8.39 -10.28
C GLY A 77 -1.26 -8.81 -9.16
N LEU A 78 -0.55 -9.93 -9.32
CA LEU A 78 0.50 -10.35 -8.38
C LEU A 78 1.65 -9.33 -8.34
N ALA A 79 2.06 -8.82 -9.50
CA ALA A 79 3.13 -7.84 -9.63
C ALA A 79 2.82 -6.50 -8.91
N VAL A 80 1.54 -6.17 -8.72
CA VAL A 80 1.06 -4.99 -7.98
C VAL A 80 1.17 -5.15 -6.46
N ALA A 81 1.17 -6.39 -5.95
CA ALA A 81 1.05 -6.67 -4.51
C ALA A 81 2.08 -5.96 -3.60
N PRO A 82 3.38 -5.86 -3.97
CA PRO A 82 4.36 -5.17 -3.14
C PRO A 82 4.04 -3.69 -2.89
N ALA A 83 3.50 -2.99 -3.89
CA ALA A 83 3.16 -1.57 -3.76
C ALA A 83 2.02 -1.36 -2.76
N TRP A 84 1.01 -2.23 -2.76
CA TRP A 84 -0.09 -2.16 -1.79
C TRP A 84 0.33 -2.58 -0.38
N ALA A 85 1.22 -3.56 -0.25
CA ALA A 85 1.81 -3.89 1.06
C ALA A 85 2.56 -2.68 1.66
N ALA A 86 3.32 -1.96 0.83
CA ALA A 86 4.04 -0.75 1.22
C ALA A 86 3.09 0.42 1.53
N ALA A 87 2.05 0.61 0.71
CA ALA A 87 0.99 1.59 0.94
C ALA A 87 0.36 1.43 2.33
N VAL A 88 0.03 0.19 2.70
CA VAL A 88 -0.54 -0.13 4.00
C VAL A 88 0.41 0.19 5.13
N LEU A 89 1.68 -0.21 5.03
CA LEU A 89 2.66 0.13 6.06
C LEU A 89 2.81 1.64 6.20
N ARG A 90 2.93 2.38 5.09
CA ARG A 90 3.02 3.84 5.16
C ARG A 90 1.79 4.47 5.81
N GLY A 91 0.60 3.93 5.55
CA GLY A 91 -0.63 4.37 6.19
C GLY A 91 -0.79 3.93 7.64
N ALA A 92 -0.22 2.79 8.03
CA ALA A 92 -0.23 2.29 9.42
C ALA A 92 0.69 3.11 10.33
N TYR A 93 1.84 3.56 9.79
CA TYR A 93 2.83 4.40 10.47
C TYR A 93 2.60 5.91 10.26
N ARG A 94 1.40 6.30 9.82
CA ARG A 94 1.05 7.73 9.70
C ARG A 94 0.93 8.36 11.08
N PRO A 95 1.35 9.62 11.26
CA PRO A 95 1.11 10.35 12.51
C PRO A 95 -0.38 10.44 12.84
N GLU A 96 -0.70 10.56 14.13
CA GLU A 96 -2.05 10.94 14.54
C GLU A 96 -2.34 12.39 14.13
N VAL A 97 -3.61 12.67 13.86
CA VAL A 97 -4.05 14.01 13.49
C VAL A 97 -4.04 14.88 14.74
N ASP A 98 -3.39 16.04 14.67
CA ASP A 98 -3.45 17.06 15.71
C ASP A 98 -4.76 17.86 15.59
N TRP A 99 -5.73 17.51 16.42
CA TRP A 99 -7.03 18.17 16.47
C TRP A 99 -7.01 19.52 17.18
N ALA A 100 -5.93 19.85 17.91
CA ALA A 100 -5.73 21.14 18.56
C ALA A 100 -4.97 22.15 17.68
N GLY A 101 -4.46 21.70 16.53
CA GLY A 101 -3.67 22.51 15.61
C GLY A 101 -4.51 23.52 14.81
N PRO A 102 -3.84 24.34 13.97
CA PRO A 102 -4.49 25.32 13.09
C PRO A 102 -5.53 24.66 12.17
N VAL A 103 -6.65 25.34 11.93
CA VAL A 103 -7.76 24.82 11.11
C VAL A 103 -7.89 25.56 9.78
N VAL A 104 -8.49 24.89 8.80
CA VAL A 104 -8.77 25.43 7.47
C VAL A 104 -10.26 25.25 7.17
N SER A 105 -10.88 26.30 6.64
CA SER A 105 -12.26 26.22 6.17
C SER A 105 -12.32 25.47 4.83
N THR A 106 -13.08 24.39 4.78
CA THR A 106 -13.35 23.61 3.56
C THR A 106 -14.84 23.63 3.24
N PRO A 107 -15.27 23.28 2.02
CA PRO A 107 -16.69 23.15 1.70
C PRO A 107 -17.45 22.17 2.60
N MET A 108 -16.75 21.21 3.22
CA MET A 108 -17.32 20.22 4.15
C MET A 108 -17.27 20.65 5.62
N GLY A 109 -16.85 21.90 5.91
CA GLY A 109 -16.69 22.43 7.25
C GLY A 109 -15.24 22.73 7.63
N VAL A 110 -15.03 23.03 8.91
CA VAL A 110 -13.72 23.38 9.46
C VAL A 110 -13.00 22.10 9.87
N VAL A 111 -11.78 21.90 9.35
CA VAL A 111 -10.93 20.73 9.65
C VAL A 111 -9.50 21.17 9.97
N PRO A 112 -8.75 20.44 10.82
CA PRO A 112 -7.33 20.76 11.04
C PRO A 112 -6.52 20.75 9.75
N ALA A 113 -5.56 21.66 9.67
CA ALA A 113 -4.61 21.74 8.57
C ALA A 113 -3.81 20.45 8.45
N GLY A 114 -3.69 19.91 7.23
CA GLY A 114 -2.92 18.69 6.98
C GLY A 114 -3.67 17.38 7.25
N VAL A 115 -4.94 17.40 7.67
CA VAL A 115 -5.79 16.20 7.79
C VAL A 115 -5.83 15.43 6.47
N GLY A 116 -6.09 16.12 5.36
CA GLY A 116 -6.14 15.49 4.03
C GLY A 116 -4.83 14.81 3.65
N ALA A 117 -3.69 15.48 3.85
CA ALA A 117 -2.38 14.90 3.59
C ALA A 117 -2.11 13.66 4.47
N THR A 118 -2.54 13.69 5.72
CA THR A 118 -2.38 12.57 6.66
C THR A 118 -3.29 11.39 6.28
N LEU A 119 -4.53 11.64 5.85
CA LEU A 119 -5.47 10.61 5.40
C LEU A 119 -5.02 9.94 4.09
N LEU A 120 -4.35 10.70 3.22
CA LEU A 120 -3.82 10.18 1.95
C LEU A 120 -2.48 9.43 2.11
N GLN A 121 -1.82 9.49 3.27
CA GLN A 121 -0.60 8.72 3.50
C GLN A 121 -0.89 7.22 3.44
N GLY A 122 -0.32 6.56 2.44
CA GLY A 122 -0.50 5.15 2.19
C GLY A 122 -1.24 4.90 0.88
N PRO A 123 -2.55 5.20 0.79
CA PRO A 123 -3.32 5.04 -0.45
C PRO A 123 -2.66 5.68 -1.67
N ASP A 124 -1.99 6.82 -1.48
CA ASP A 124 -1.22 7.49 -2.53
C ASP A 124 -0.15 6.57 -3.16
N VAL A 125 0.60 5.81 -2.36
CA VAL A 125 1.57 4.81 -2.85
C VAL A 125 0.88 3.68 -3.60
N GLY A 126 -0.27 3.21 -3.12
CA GLY A 126 -1.01 2.12 -3.78
C GLY A 126 -1.51 2.53 -5.17
N VAL A 127 -2.02 3.77 -5.28
CA VAL A 127 -2.45 4.36 -6.55
C VAL A 127 -1.27 4.56 -7.50
N VAL A 128 -0.18 5.19 -7.02
CA VAL A 128 1.04 5.39 -7.84
C VAL A 128 1.67 4.06 -8.25
N GLY A 129 1.65 3.06 -7.38
CA GLY A 129 2.10 1.71 -7.67
C GLY A 129 1.26 0.98 -8.70
N SER A 130 -0.01 1.37 -8.86
CA SER A 130 -0.94 0.76 -9.82
C SER A 130 -0.95 1.47 -11.19
N LEU A 131 -0.02 2.40 -11.45
CA LEU A 131 0.04 3.13 -12.73
C LEU A 131 0.31 2.23 -13.94
N PRO A 132 1.25 1.27 -13.93
CA PRO A 132 1.44 0.39 -15.09
C PRO A 132 0.23 -0.51 -15.37
N LEU A 133 -0.54 -0.88 -14.35
CA LEU A 133 -1.83 -1.58 -14.50
C LEU A 133 -2.86 -0.70 -15.20
N LEU A 134 -2.94 0.58 -14.83
CA LEU A 134 -3.80 1.53 -15.51
C LEU A 134 -3.39 1.68 -16.99
N ALA A 135 -2.09 1.73 -17.26
CA ALA A 135 -1.59 1.77 -18.64
C ALA A 135 -2.04 0.53 -19.43
N ALA A 136 -1.91 -0.68 -18.87
CA ALA A 136 -2.35 -1.92 -19.52
C ALA A 136 -3.86 -1.92 -19.84
N LEU A 137 -4.70 -1.34 -18.97
CA LEU A 137 -6.13 -1.20 -19.23
C LEU A 137 -6.43 -0.24 -20.39
N VAL A 138 -5.65 0.83 -20.53
CA VAL A 138 -5.83 1.83 -21.59
C VAL A 138 -5.23 1.38 -22.92
N THR A 139 -4.13 0.62 -22.91
CA THR A 139 -3.43 0.17 -24.13
C THR A 139 -3.99 -1.14 -24.71
N GLY A 140 -5.07 -1.67 -24.17
CA GLY A 140 -5.78 -2.83 -24.74
C GLY A 140 -5.38 -4.20 -24.21
N GLY A 141 -4.65 -4.28 -23.10
CA GLY A 141 -4.42 -5.53 -22.39
C GLY A 141 -3.01 -5.69 -21.80
N PRO A 142 -2.79 -6.75 -21.00
CA PRO A 142 -1.53 -6.98 -20.32
C PRO A 142 -0.55 -7.68 -21.25
N THR A 143 0.71 -7.25 -21.21
CA THR A 143 1.83 -7.95 -21.83
C THR A 143 2.80 -8.43 -20.77
N LEU A 144 3.61 -9.45 -21.06
CA LEU A 144 4.64 -9.92 -20.13
C LEU A 144 5.66 -8.82 -19.81
N LEU A 145 5.98 -7.97 -20.79
CA LEU A 145 6.85 -6.81 -20.58
C LEU A 145 6.23 -5.83 -19.58
N LEU A 146 4.95 -5.46 -19.74
CA LEU A 146 4.26 -4.59 -18.80
C LEU A 146 4.17 -5.23 -17.41
N ALA A 147 4.01 -6.55 -17.31
CA ALA A 147 3.99 -7.26 -16.03
C ALA A 147 5.35 -7.19 -15.33
N ALA A 148 6.45 -7.33 -16.08
CA ALA A 148 7.80 -7.15 -15.57
C ALA A 148 8.06 -5.71 -15.11
N VAL A 149 7.61 -4.71 -15.89
CA VAL A 149 7.67 -3.29 -15.51
C VAL A 149 6.87 -3.02 -14.25
N GLN A 150 5.65 -3.56 -14.15
CA GLN A 150 4.80 -3.46 -12.96
C GLN A 150 5.47 -4.06 -11.72
N ALA A 151 6.10 -5.22 -11.85
CA ALA A 151 6.82 -5.87 -10.75
C ALA A 151 8.02 -5.02 -10.31
N GLY A 152 8.85 -4.58 -11.25
CA GLY A 152 9.99 -3.71 -10.97
C GLY A 152 9.56 -2.41 -10.29
N TRP A 153 8.54 -1.73 -10.81
CA TRP A 153 7.99 -0.51 -10.24
C TRP A 153 7.46 -0.70 -8.81
N SER A 154 6.69 -1.78 -8.59
CA SER A 154 6.09 -2.07 -7.29
C SER A 154 7.15 -2.42 -6.24
N LEU A 155 8.17 -3.18 -6.63
CA LEU A 155 9.30 -3.52 -5.76
C LEU A 155 10.13 -2.28 -5.41
N LEU A 156 10.39 -1.40 -6.38
CA LEU A 156 11.11 -0.14 -6.13
C LEU A 156 10.35 0.77 -5.15
N LEU A 157 9.06 0.95 -5.35
CA LEU A 157 8.22 1.73 -4.43
C LEU A 157 8.19 1.09 -3.03
N ALA A 158 8.05 -0.24 -2.96
CA ALA A 158 8.06 -0.94 -1.69
C ALA A 158 9.39 -0.78 -0.96
N ALA A 159 10.50 -0.95 -1.66
CA ALA A 159 11.84 -0.74 -1.11
C ALA A 159 12.04 0.70 -0.62
N ALA A 160 11.61 1.70 -1.39
CA ALA A 160 11.70 3.10 -1.02
C ALA A 160 10.88 3.41 0.26
N VAL A 161 9.66 2.89 0.36
CA VAL A 161 8.82 3.05 1.57
C VAL A 161 9.44 2.35 2.78
N LEU A 162 9.92 1.11 2.63
CA LEU A 162 10.54 0.37 3.73
C LEU A 162 11.81 1.06 4.21
N ALA A 163 12.64 1.59 3.30
CA ALA A 163 13.83 2.36 3.64
C ALA A 163 13.47 3.66 4.37
N HIS A 164 12.46 4.39 3.89
CA HIS A 164 11.97 5.61 4.52
C HIS A 164 11.44 5.35 5.95
N LEU A 165 10.65 4.29 6.13
CA LEU A 165 10.12 3.91 7.44
C LEU A 165 11.22 3.40 8.38
N GLY A 166 12.17 2.60 7.89
CA GLY A 166 13.29 2.09 8.68
C GLY A 166 14.29 3.18 9.11
N GLY A 167 14.39 4.27 8.35
CA GLY A 167 15.24 5.42 8.67
C GLY A 167 14.65 6.39 9.69
N ARG A 168 13.34 6.31 9.97
CA ARG A 168 12.70 7.13 11.00
C ARG A 168 13.13 6.65 12.39
N ARG A 169 14.20 7.26 12.94
CA ARG A 169 14.56 7.07 14.35
C ARG A 169 13.37 7.53 15.23
N PRO A 170 12.88 6.71 16.16
CA PRO A 170 11.92 7.18 17.14
C PRO A 170 12.62 8.25 17.98
N ARG A 171 12.14 9.50 17.91
CA ARG A 171 12.54 10.54 18.87
C ARG A 171 12.03 10.08 20.23
N ARG A 172 12.99 9.85 21.15
CA ARG A 172 12.71 9.61 22.57
C ARG A 172 12.13 10.86 23.20
#